data_AF-A0A2S9YX00-F1
#
_entry.id   AF-A0A2S9YX00-F1
#
_cell.length_a   1.000
_cell.length_b   1.000
_cell.length_c   1.000
_cell.angle_alpha   90.00
_cell.angle_beta   90.00
_cell.angle_gamma   90.00
#
_symmetry.space_group_name_H-M   'P 1'
#
loop_
_entity.id
_entity.type
_entity.pdbx_description
1 polymer ?
#
loop_
_entity_poly.entity_id
_entity_poly.type
_entity_poly.pdbx_seq_one_letter_code
_entity_poly.pdbx_strand_id
1 'polypeptide(L)'
;MGVITGYSAAMKLRAVLALCGLLSSTALIACGPPPATNTAKKVGKEVKVDDNAPTSLTDIKFQESERGGDPKLVGCADGQREGFADIKKFPTIAGCLGVWDGSLTLRKGPTRKACGDDLDVCASPADVCAEGWHVCARDGDYHDLSDRIDDKQCSEGAGPGKFVAGISHVKKKKECAPAPGPTTRYPCLKDGYGAEPVCCGQNCRTGECRDAVWPQQTRISVGKAQGCGAVTSDRNGGVLCCQDAEKPAAPAIVKPIEAAPTGTEAPSEAAPTEPPAEPAPADKPNE
;
A
#
# COMPACT_ATOMS: atom_id res chain seq x y z
N MET A 1 72.10 6.41 40.91
CA MET A 1 72.07 5.13 41.67
C MET A 1 70.71 4.50 41.38
N GLY A 2 70.51 3.34 40.78
CA GLY A 2 71.36 2.28 40.23
C GLY A 2 70.60 1.59 39.09
N VAL A 3 71.26 0.63 38.45
CA VAL A 3 71.00 0.05 37.13
C VAL A 3 70.37 -1.36 37.28
N ILE A 4 69.80 -1.91 36.20
CA ILE A 4 69.91 -3.32 35.69
C ILE A 4 68.58 -4.13 35.54
N THR A 5 68.25 -4.42 34.26
CA THR A 5 67.68 -5.62 33.54
C THR A 5 66.78 -6.64 34.25
N GLY A 6 65.90 -7.44 33.63
CA GLY A 6 65.64 -7.93 32.26
C GLY A 6 64.50 -8.98 32.38
N TYR A 7 63.74 -9.38 31.34
CA TYR A 7 64.04 -10.51 30.46
C TYR A 7 62.95 -10.67 29.38
N SER A 8 63.40 -11.02 28.17
CA SER A 8 62.62 -11.44 26.99
C SER A 8 62.03 -12.84 27.11
N ALA A 9 60.92 -13.10 26.41
CA ALA A 9 60.73 -14.34 25.65
C ALA A 9 59.74 -14.13 24.50
N ALA A 10 60.28 -14.11 23.27
CA ALA A 10 59.54 -14.30 22.03
C ALA A 10 59.38 -15.80 21.76
N MET A 11 58.26 -16.23 21.20
CA MET A 11 58.18 -17.53 20.53
C MET A 11 57.46 -17.39 19.18
N LYS A 12 58.15 -17.88 18.15
CA LYS A 12 57.87 -17.79 16.72
C LYS A 12 57.11 -19.03 16.23
N LEU A 13 56.43 -18.86 15.07
CA LEU A 13 56.22 -19.84 13.98
C LEU A 13 55.30 -21.04 14.31
N ARG A 14 54.38 -21.48 13.44
CA ARG A 14 54.57 -21.83 12.02
C ARG A 14 53.27 -21.71 11.22
N ALA A 15 53.42 -21.20 10.00
CA ALA A 15 52.50 -21.39 8.89
C ALA A 15 52.65 -22.81 8.32
N VAL A 16 51.54 -23.40 7.87
CA VAL A 16 51.52 -24.54 6.93
C VAL A 16 50.60 -24.16 5.78
N LEU A 17 51.15 -24.27 4.59
CA LEU A 17 50.59 -23.98 3.27
C LEU A 17 50.32 -25.31 2.56
N ALA A 18 49.52 -25.27 1.49
CA ALA A 18 49.27 -26.28 0.45
C ALA A 18 48.00 -27.14 0.64
N LEU A 19 47.19 -27.46 -0.38
CA LEU A 19 47.27 -27.27 -1.83
C LEU A 19 45.87 -27.52 -2.46
N CYS A 20 45.61 -26.84 -3.58
CA CYS A 20 44.82 -27.22 -4.78
C CYS A 20 43.58 -28.13 -4.71
N GLY A 21 42.50 -27.63 -5.31
CA GLY A 21 41.40 -28.42 -5.86
C GLY A 21 40.47 -27.58 -6.74
N LEU A 22 40.86 -27.35 -8.00
CA LEU A 22 40.00 -26.84 -9.08
C LEU A 22 39.01 -27.94 -9.49
N LEU A 23 37.71 -27.63 -9.50
CA LEU A 23 36.71 -28.30 -10.34
C LEU A 23 35.69 -27.26 -10.81
N SER A 24 35.75 -26.97 -12.11
CA SER A 24 34.73 -26.24 -12.85
C SER A 24 33.52 -27.13 -13.09
N SER A 25 32.32 -26.66 -12.74
CA SER A 25 31.06 -27.19 -13.26
C SER A 25 30.10 -26.03 -13.52
N THR A 26 29.91 -25.74 -14.80
CA THR A 26 28.83 -24.92 -15.34
C THR A 26 27.48 -25.54 -14.99
N ALA A 27 26.70 -24.83 -14.18
CA ALA A 27 25.26 -25.06 -14.07
C ALA A 27 24.57 -23.71 -14.28
N LEU A 28 24.09 -23.49 -15.51
CA LEU A 28 23.04 -22.51 -15.79
C LEU A 28 21.76 -23.05 -15.14
N ILE A 29 21.57 -22.74 -13.86
CA ILE A 29 20.28 -22.88 -13.18
C ILE A 29 19.67 -21.49 -13.22
N ALA A 30 18.54 -21.37 -13.88
CA ALA A 30 17.71 -20.19 -13.84
C ALA A 30 17.37 -19.86 -12.37
N CYS A 31 18.07 -18.90 -11.79
CA CYS A 31 17.73 -18.31 -10.50
C CYS A 31 16.53 -17.37 -10.69
N GLY A 32 15.36 -17.94 -10.89
CA GLY A 32 14.17 -17.30 -10.34
C GLY A 32 14.29 -17.34 -8.81
N PRO A 33 13.94 -16.27 -8.07
CA PRO A 33 13.79 -16.37 -6.64
C PRO A 33 12.87 -17.57 -6.30
N PRO A 34 13.20 -18.40 -5.31
CA PRO A 34 12.28 -19.44 -4.87
C PRO A 34 10.95 -18.78 -4.47
N PRO A 35 9.80 -19.43 -4.68
CA PRO A 35 8.52 -18.90 -4.21
C PRO A 35 8.64 -18.64 -2.71
N ALA A 36 8.52 -17.38 -2.31
CA ALA A 36 8.57 -17.00 -0.91
C ALA A 36 7.28 -17.52 -0.26
N THR A 37 7.35 -18.68 0.38
CA THR A 37 6.28 -19.12 1.28
C THR A 37 6.38 -18.32 2.57
N ASN A 38 6.07 -17.03 2.53
CA ASN A 38 5.94 -16.19 3.71
C ASN A 38 4.59 -16.50 4.38
N THR A 39 4.53 -17.66 5.06
CA THR A 39 3.43 -17.95 5.97
C THR A 39 3.48 -16.95 7.13
N ALA A 40 2.44 -16.14 7.29
CA ALA A 40 2.29 -15.26 8.43
C ALA A 40 2.58 -16.04 9.74
N LYS A 41 3.47 -15.51 10.57
CA LYS A 41 3.90 -16.18 11.81
C LYS A 41 2.68 -16.38 12.72
N LYS A 42 2.37 -17.65 13.03
CA LYS A 42 1.26 -18.04 13.92
C LYS A 42 1.35 -17.28 15.25
N VAL A 43 0.25 -16.65 15.64
CA VAL A 43 0.03 -16.17 17.02
C VAL A 43 0.30 -17.34 17.97
N GLY A 44 1.09 -17.10 19.02
CA GLY A 44 1.37 -18.13 20.03
C GLY A 44 0.05 -18.73 20.55
N LYS A 45 0.04 -20.07 20.69
CA LYS A 45 -1.14 -20.91 21.02
C LYS A 45 -1.93 -20.50 22.28
N GLU A 46 -1.47 -19.51 23.04
CA GLU A 46 -1.97 -19.16 24.37
C GLU A 46 -2.69 -17.80 24.42
N VAL A 47 -2.78 -17.05 23.31
CA VAL A 47 -3.57 -15.81 23.29
C VAL A 47 -5.04 -16.15 23.12
N LYS A 48 -5.89 -15.74 24.08
CA LYS A 48 -7.36 -15.77 23.92
C LYS A 48 -7.74 -14.89 22.73
N VAL A 49 -8.03 -15.53 21.60
CA VAL A 49 -8.51 -14.89 20.38
C VAL A 49 -10.00 -14.62 20.56
N ASP A 50 -10.43 -13.36 20.38
CA ASP A 50 -11.86 -13.02 20.34
C ASP A 50 -12.58 -13.90 19.30
N ASP A 51 -13.76 -14.44 19.63
CA ASP A 51 -14.50 -15.33 18.73
C ASP A 51 -14.91 -14.65 17.40
N ASN A 52 -14.89 -13.31 17.34
CA ASN A 52 -15.14 -12.51 16.14
C ASN A 52 -13.85 -12.02 15.46
N ALA A 53 -12.69 -12.50 15.91
CA ALA A 53 -11.43 -12.18 15.27
C ALA A 53 -11.41 -12.67 13.81
N PRO A 54 -10.77 -11.92 12.90
CA PRO A 54 -10.54 -12.39 11.55
C PRO A 54 -9.75 -13.70 11.54
N THR A 55 -10.08 -14.57 10.60
CA THR A 55 -9.26 -15.72 10.26
C THR A 55 -7.88 -15.28 9.76
N SER A 56 -6.89 -16.14 10.00
CA SER A 56 -5.54 -15.97 9.46
C SER A 56 -5.58 -15.90 7.93
N LEU A 57 -4.75 -15.05 7.33
CA LEU A 57 -4.63 -14.95 5.87
C LEU A 57 -3.85 -16.11 5.24
N THR A 58 -3.26 -17.00 6.05
CA THR A 58 -2.36 -18.09 5.62
C THR A 58 -2.99 -19.15 4.72
N ASP A 59 -4.31 -19.27 4.70
CA ASP A 59 -5.02 -20.34 3.96
C ASP A 59 -5.80 -19.79 2.74
N ILE A 60 -5.53 -18.56 2.32
CA ILE A 60 -6.18 -17.90 1.19
C ILE A 60 -5.35 -18.10 -0.07
N LYS A 61 -5.99 -18.57 -1.15
CA LYS A 61 -5.38 -18.60 -2.48
C LYS A 61 -5.70 -17.29 -3.20
N PHE A 62 -4.69 -16.48 -3.46
CA PHE A 62 -4.87 -15.18 -4.10
C PHE A 62 -4.98 -15.29 -5.63
N GLN A 63 -5.67 -14.32 -6.24
CA GLN A 63 -5.60 -14.07 -7.68
C GLN A 63 -4.73 -12.84 -7.87
N GLU A 64 -3.44 -13.07 -8.09
CA GLU A 64 -2.39 -12.05 -8.02
C GLU A 64 -2.06 -11.47 -9.39
N SER A 65 -1.43 -10.29 -9.42
CA SER A 65 -0.76 -9.80 -10.63
C SER A 65 0.49 -10.62 -10.94
N GLU A 66 1.10 -10.38 -12.11
CA GLU A 66 2.42 -10.94 -12.41
C GLU A 66 3.45 -10.49 -11.36
N ARG A 67 4.35 -11.39 -10.98
CA ARG A 67 5.45 -11.12 -10.04
C ARG A 67 6.55 -10.28 -10.69
N GLY A 68 7.22 -9.48 -9.86
CA GLY A 68 8.39 -8.71 -10.25
C GLY A 68 8.06 -7.55 -11.21
N GLY A 69 6.82 -7.07 -11.20
CA GLY A 69 6.46 -5.85 -11.91
C GLY A 69 7.13 -4.62 -11.27
N ASP A 70 7.21 -3.52 -12.02
CA ASP A 70 7.71 -2.25 -11.49
C ASP A 70 6.81 -1.79 -10.33
N PRO A 71 7.33 -1.67 -9.08
CA PRO A 71 6.55 -1.25 -7.93
C PRO A 71 5.78 0.06 -8.16
N LYS A 72 6.28 0.98 -8.98
CA LYS A 72 5.56 2.25 -9.26
C LYS A 72 4.28 2.04 -10.04
N LEU A 73 4.24 1.03 -10.90
CA LEU A 73 3.05 0.65 -11.68
C LEU A 73 2.17 -0.32 -10.90
N VAL A 74 2.79 -1.24 -10.17
CA VAL A 74 2.11 -2.26 -9.37
C VAL A 74 1.57 -1.68 -8.05
N GLY A 75 2.09 -0.59 -7.53
CA GLY A 75 1.61 0.02 -6.28
C GLY A 75 1.97 -0.71 -4.99
N CYS A 76 2.35 -1.98 -5.06
CA CYS A 76 2.93 -2.75 -3.96
C CYS A 76 4.46 -2.74 -4.06
N ALA A 77 5.12 -2.59 -2.91
CA ALA A 77 6.56 -2.35 -2.83
C ALA A 77 7.42 -3.58 -3.23
N ASP A 78 6.85 -4.78 -3.13
CA ASP A 78 7.45 -6.04 -3.58
C ASP A 78 7.23 -6.35 -5.06
N GLY A 79 6.41 -5.55 -5.75
CA GLY A 79 6.15 -5.71 -7.18
C GLY A 79 5.10 -6.77 -7.53
N GLN A 80 4.24 -7.18 -6.59
CA GLN A 80 3.05 -8.00 -6.87
C GLN A 80 1.80 -7.41 -6.16
N ARG A 81 0.61 -7.47 -6.78
CA ARG A 81 -0.68 -7.16 -6.12
C ARG A 81 -1.42 -8.44 -5.81
N GLU A 82 -1.90 -8.60 -4.58
CA GLU A 82 -2.73 -9.72 -4.17
C GLU A 82 -4.21 -9.36 -4.19
N GLY A 83 -4.51 -8.06 -4.05
CA GLY A 83 -5.85 -7.50 -4.22
C GLY A 83 -5.92 -6.47 -5.33
N PHE A 84 -7.06 -6.36 -5.99
CA PHE A 84 -7.22 -5.52 -7.19
C PHE A 84 -6.14 -5.81 -8.26
N ALA A 85 -5.88 -7.11 -8.48
CA ALA A 85 -4.76 -7.59 -9.28
C ALA A 85 -4.80 -7.20 -10.77
N ASP A 86 -5.99 -6.92 -11.32
CA ASP A 86 -6.12 -6.42 -12.69
C ASP A 86 -5.77 -4.92 -12.73
N ILE A 87 -4.50 -4.63 -13.02
CA ILE A 87 -3.96 -3.26 -13.12
C ILE A 87 -4.71 -2.42 -14.17
N LYS A 88 -5.18 -3.02 -15.27
CA LYS A 88 -5.91 -2.27 -16.30
C LYS A 88 -7.28 -1.82 -15.80
N LYS A 89 -7.91 -2.62 -14.97
CA LYS A 89 -9.19 -2.31 -14.34
C LYS A 89 -9.06 -1.42 -13.11
N PHE A 90 -7.98 -1.58 -12.33
CA PHE A 90 -7.74 -0.88 -11.07
C PHE A 90 -6.38 -0.17 -11.06
N PRO A 91 -6.15 0.81 -11.95
CA PRO A 91 -4.83 1.43 -12.11
C PRO A 91 -4.36 2.20 -10.88
N THR A 92 -5.30 2.69 -10.05
CA THR A 92 -5.02 3.64 -8.96
C THR A 92 -5.22 3.08 -7.56
N ILE A 93 -5.55 1.78 -7.42
CA ILE A 93 -5.71 1.10 -6.13
C ILE A 93 -5.16 -0.34 -6.20
N ALA A 94 -4.43 -0.75 -5.17
CA ALA A 94 -3.87 -2.09 -5.01
C ALA A 94 -4.17 -2.64 -3.62
N GLY A 95 -4.30 -3.96 -3.50
CA GLY A 95 -4.22 -4.66 -2.22
C GLY A 95 -2.86 -5.34 -2.12
N CYS A 96 -2.08 -4.96 -1.12
CA CYS A 96 -0.70 -5.44 -0.91
C CYS A 96 -0.60 -6.17 0.42
N LEU A 97 0.01 -7.35 0.44
CA LEU A 97 0.28 -8.10 1.66
C LEU A 97 1.58 -7.64 2.31
N GLY A 98 1.60 -7.69 3.64
CA GLY A 98 2.82 -7.51 4.41
C GLY A 98 2.70 -8.07 5.81
N VAL A 99 3.87 -8.25 6.44
CA VAL A 99 4.00 -8.74 7.81
C VAL A 99 4.74 -7.70 8.62
N TRP A 100 4.28 -7.38 9.83
CA TRP A 100 5.00 -6.51 10.76
C TRP A 100 4.94 -7.05 12.19
N ASP A 101 5.93 -6.68 12.99
CA ASP A 101 5.98 -7.08 14.39
C ASP A 101 5.06 -6.22 15.27
N GLY A 102 4.28 -6.91 16.11
CA GLY A 102 3.39 -6.27 17.08
C GLY A 102 2.21 -5.55 16.45
N SER A 103 1.69 -4.55 17.17
CA SER A 103 0.55 -3.75 16.75
C SER A 103 1.00 -2.35 16.34
N LEU A 104 0.65 -1.95 15.12
CA LEU A 104 1.02 -0.66 14.53
C LEU A 104 -0.25 0.07 14.08
N THR A 105 -0.19 1.41 14.02
CA THR A 105 -1.26 2.18 13.34
C THR A 105 -1.07 2.09 11.82
N LEU A 106 -2.17 1.94 11.09
CA LEU A 106 -2.18 2.04 9.62
C LEU A 106 -1.77 3.42 9.10
N ARG A 107 -1.71 4.44 9.97
CA ARG A 107 -1.23 5.79 9.66
C ARG A 107 0.25 6.01 9.99
N LYS A 108 0.98 4.96 10.39
CA LYS A 108 2.42 5.08 10.61
C LYS A 108 3.06 5.41 9.27
N GLY A 109 3.82 6.50 9.21
CA GLY A 109 4.48 6.91 7.97
C GLY A 109 5.44 5.84 7.42
N PRO A 110 5.79 5.90 6.13
CA PRO A 110 6.73 4.96 5.53
C PRO A 110 8.13 5.20 6.10
N THR A 111 8.86 4.12 6.33
CA THR A 111 10.31 4.13 6.58
C THR A 111 11.11 4.18 5.28
N ARG A 112 10.45 3.90 4.14
CA ARG A 112 11.03 3.81 2.79
C ARG A 112 11.95 2.60 2.59
N LYS A 113 11.85 1.61 3.45
CA LYS A 113 12.39 0.28 3.19
C LYS A 113 11.27 -0.58 2.62
N ALA A 114 11.38 -0.99 1.36
CA ALA A 114 10.41 -1.89 0.74
C ALA A 114 10.26 -3.18 1.55
N CYS A 115 9.02 -3.62 1.70
CA CYS A 115 8.62 -4.86 2.36
C CYS A 115 7.38 -5.41 1.65
N GLY A 116 7.00 -6.64 1.98
CA GLY A 116 5.90 -7.31 1.30
C GLY A 116 5.92 -8.81 1.58
N ASP A 117 4.97 -9.56 1.05
CA ASP A 117 4.95 -11.01 1.23
C ASP A 117 6.02 -11.73 0.38
N ASP A 118 6.55 -11.09 -0.65
CA ASP A 118 7.71 -11.57 -1.40
C ASP A 118 9.05 -10.96 -0.91
N LEU A 119 9.04 -10.12 0.14
CA LEU A 119 10.20 -9.42 0.71
C LEU A 119 10.38 -9.64 2.23
N ASP A 120 10.97 -8.65 2.91
CA ASP A 120 11.24 -8.61 4.35
C ASP A 120 9.99 -8.24 5.18
N VAL A 121 10.09 -8.45 6.50
CA VAL A 121 9.15 -7.90 7.48
C VAL A 121 9.14 -6.36 7.44
N CYS A 122 7.94 -5.79 7.39
CA CYS A 122 7.66 -4.37 7.37
C CYS A 122 7.92 -3.70 8.73
N ALA A 123 8.68 -2.60 8.70
CA ALA A 123 8.83 -1.73 9.86
C ALA A 123 7.59 -0.81 10.06
N SER A 124 6.84 -0.56 8.99
CA SER A 124 5.59 0.20 8.97
C SER A 124 4.59 -0.44 8.00
N PRO A 125 3.27 -0.44 8.29
CA PRO A 125 2.27 -0.88 7.32
C PRO A 125 2.33 -0.08 6.02
N ALA A 126 2.77 1.18 6.06
CA ALA A 126 2.92 1.99 4.84
C ALA A 126 4.06 1.56 3.92
N ASP A 127 5.00 0.72 4.40
CA ASP A 127 6.13 0.26 3.60
C ASP A 127 5.75 -0.84 2.58
N VAL A 128 4.55 -1.43 2.70
CA VAL A 128 3.99 -2.36 1.68
C VAL A 128 3.56 -1.62 0.42
N CYS A 129 3.29 -0.31 0.53
CA CYS A 129 2.95 0.52 -0.61
C CYS A 129 4.23 1.03 -1.28
N ALA A 130 4.26 0.97 -2.61
CA ALA A 130 5.38 1.46 -3.38
C ALA A 130 5.57 2.98 -3.26
N GLU A 131 6.72 3.49 -3.71
CA GLU A 131 6.93 4.93 -3.85
C GLU A 131 5.90 5.53 -4.83
N GLY A 132 5.29 6.66 -4.45
CA GLY A 132 4.17 7.27 -5.19
C GLY A 132 2.82 6.64 -4.87
N TRP A 133 2.77 5.76 -3.87
CA TRP A 133 1.56 5.15 -3.33
C TRP A 133 1.55 5.33 -1.80
N HIS A 134 0.36 5.26 -1.22
CA HIS A 134 0.18 5.38 0.22
C HIS A 134 -0.92 4.46 0.72
N VAL A 135 -0.96 4.19 2.03
CA VAL A 135 -2.09 3.49 2.64
C VAL A 135 -3.37 4.31 2.41
N CYS A 136 -4.35 3.73 1.73
CA CYS A 136 -5.58 4.41 1.39
C CYS A 136 -6.23 5.05 2.63
N ALA A 137 -6.70 6.27 2.46
CA ALA A 137 -7.34 7.10 3.47
C ALA A 137 -6.46 7.35 4.72
N ARG A 138 -5.11 7.29 4.59
CA ARG A 138 -4.19 7.56 5.73
C ARG A 138 -4.45 8.89 6.43
N ASP A 139 -4.99 9.88 5.74
CA ASP A 139 -5.25 11.22 6.28
C ASP A 139 -6.70 11.38 6.77
N GLY A 140 -7.49 10.30 6.76
CA GLY A 140 -8.89 10.31 7.16
C GLY A 140 -9.86 10.61 6.02
N ASP A 141 -9.37 10.92 4.83
CA ASP A 141 -10.21 11.23 3.68
C ASP A 141 -10.84 9.97 3.09
N TYR A 142 -12.16 9.88 3.14
CA TYR A 142 -12.87 8.74 2.57
C TYR A 142 -12.90 8.77 1.03
N HIS A 143 -12.73 9.95 0.43
CA HIS A 143 -12.64 10.11 -1.03
C HIS A 143 -11.47 9.35 -1.63
N ASP A 144 -10.38 9.20 -0.87
CA ASP A 144 -9.23 8.42 -1.31
C ASP A 144 -9.56 6.94 -1.58
N LEU A 145 -10.69 6.44 -1.06
CA LEU A 145 -11.29 5.17 -1.45
C LEU A 145 -12.44 5.35 -2.45
N SER A 146 -13.44 6.17 -2.11
CA SER A 146 -14.70 6.23 -2.87
C SER A 146 -14.56 6.76 -4.29
N ASP A 147 -13.53 7.55 -4.57
CA ASP A 147 -13.30 8.12 -5.90
C ASP A 147 -12.55 7.14 -6.81
N ARG A 148 -11.97 6.07 -6.24
CA ARG A 148 -11.21 5.04 -6.97
C ARG A 148 -12.04 3.81 -7.27
N ILE A 149 -12.93 3.46 -6.34
CA ILE A 149 -13.76 2.26 -6.42
C ILE A 149 -15.13 2.46 -5.79
N ASP A 150 -16.12 1.75 -6.32
CA ASP A 150 -17.44 1.59 -5.70
C ASP A 150 -17.47 0.43 -4.68
N ASP A 151 -18.60 0.24 -4.00
CA ASP A 151 -18.78 -0.81 -2.98
C ASP A 151 -18.72 -2.23 -3.56
N LYS A 152 -19.19 -2.41 -4.79
CA LYS A 152 -19.14 -3.69 -5.49
C LYS A 152 -17.71 -4.06 -5.85
N GLN A 153 -16.93 -3.09 -6.32
CA GLN A 153 -15.51 -3.24 -6.60
C GLN A 153 -14.72 -3.48 -5.31
N CYS A 154 -15.04 -2.80 -4.21
CA CYS A 154 -14.44 -3.10 -2.91
C CYS A 154 -14.73 -4.54 -2.46
N SER A 155 -15.95 -5.02 -2.69
CA SER A 155 -16.35 -6.34 -2.22
C SER A 155 -15.86 -7.50 -3.09
N GLU A 156 -15.86 -7.31 -4.41
CA GLU A 156 -15.55 -8.37 -5.38
C GLU A 156 -14.22 -8.13 -6.11
N GLY A 157 -13.90 -6.87 -6.43
CA GLY A 157 -12.73 -6.48 -7.19
C GLY A 157 -11.42 -6.60 -6.43
N ALA A 158 -11.46 -6.51 -5.10
CA ALA A 158 -10.31 -6.79 -4.24
C ALA A 158 -9.85 -8.25 -4.30
N GLY A 159 -10.66 -9.16 -4.85
CA GLY A 159 -10.30 -10.56 -4.96
C GLY A 159 -10.32 -11.32 -3.63
N PRO A 160 -9.79 -12.56 -3.62
CA PRO A 160 -9.53 -13.31 -2.39
C PRO A 160 -8.62 -12.50 -1.45
N GLY A 161 -8.90 -12.56 -0.14
CA GLY A 161 -8.11 -11.83 0.84
C GLY A 161 -8.88 -10.80 1.64
N LYS A 162 -8.12 -9.95 2.33
CA LYS A 162 -8.66 -8.88 3.17
C LYS A 162 -7.66 -7.74 3.23
N PHE A 163 -8.07 -6.57 2.75
CA PHE A 163 -7.21 -5.41 2.61
C PHE A 163 -7.81 -4.23 3.36
N VAL A 164 -7.08 -3.68 4.32
CA VAL A 164 -7.56 -2.62 5.23
C VAL A 164 -7.02 -1.23 4.86
N ALA A 165 -7.83 -0.21 5.12
CA ALA A 165 -7.49 1.20 4.91
C ALA A 165 -7.24 1.94 6.23
N GLY A 166 -6.56 3.08 6.14
CA GLY A 166 -6.17 3.95 7.26
C GLY A 166 -7.30 4.75 7.92
N ILE A 167 -8.53 4.26 7.88
CA ILE A 167 -9.71 4.90 8.47
C ILE A 167 -10.57 3.95 9.29
N SER A 168 -11.08 4.47 10.40
CA SER A 168 -12.20 3.91 11.14
C SER A 168 -13.53 4.36 10.51
N HIS A 169 -14.58 3.57 10.69
CA HIS A 169 -15.92 3.88 10.14
C HIS A 169 -16.83 4.72 11.06
N VAL A 170 -16.26 5.43 12.04
CA VAL A 170 -16.98 6.38 12.91
C VAL A 170 -16.13 7.61 13.21
N LYS A 171 -16.77 8.76 13.44
CA LYS A 171 -16.07 10.01 13.83
C LYS A 171 -15.61 10.01 15.29
N LYS A 172 -16.34 9.30 16.15
CA LYS A 172 -16.10 9.16 17.59
C LYS A 172 -16.60 7.80 18.04
N LYS A 173 -16.03 7.26 19.12
CA LYS A 173 -16.44 5.96 19.67
C LYS A 173 -17.94 5.97 20.02
N LYS A 174 -18.61 4.83 19.83
CA LYS A 174 -20.01 4.53 20.25
C LYS A 174 -21.15 5.19 19.46
N GLU A 175 -20.88 5.92 18.38
CA GLU A 175 -21.93 6.53 17.57
C GLU A 175 -21.62 6.36 16.08
N CYS A 176 -22.57 5.83 15.31
CA CYS A 176 -22.44 5.82 13.86
C CYS A 176 -22.48 7.25 13.34
N ALA A 177 -21.50 7.59 12.52
CA ALA A 177 -21.49 8.88 11.86
C ALA A 177 -22.67 8.93 10.86
N PRO A 178 -23.31 10.08 10.67
CA PRO A 178 -24.14 10.29 9.48
C PRO A 178 -23.31 10.12 8.22
N ALA A 179 -23.99 9.99 7.07
CA ALA A 179 -23.33 9.97 5.76
C ALA A 179 -22.30 11.12 5.65
N PRO A 180 -21.11 10.85 5.12
CA PRO A 180 -20.05 11.84 5.04
C PRO A 180 -20.45 12.97 4.08
N GLY A 181 -20.18 14.21 4.50
CA GLY A 181 -20.07 15.34 3.58
C GLY A 181 -18.68 15.42 2.95
N PRO A 182 -18.47 16.30 1.95
CA PRO A 182 -17.26 16.35 1.11
C PRO A 182 -15.95 16.63 1.86
N THR A 183 -16.03 17.27 3.04
CA THR A 183 -14.85 17.59 3.88
C THR A 183 -14.70 16.64 5.06
N THR A 184 -15.48 15.56 5.08
CA THR A 184 -15.45 14.60 6.20
C THR A 184 -14.08 13.94 6.29
N ARG A 185 -13.53 13.91 7.50
CA ARG A 185 -12.34 13.15 7.84
C ARG A 185 -12.65 12.20 8.98
N TYR A 186 -12.33 10.92 8.78
CA TYR A 186 -12.47 9.90 9.80
C TYR A 186 -11.16 9.73 10.58
N PRO A 187 -11.20 9.45 11.88
CA PRO A 187 -10.04 9.07 12.65
C PRO A 187 -9.54 7.66 12.29
N CYS A 188 -8.41 7.29 12.87
CA CYS A 188 -7.91 5.92 12.90
C CYS A 188 -7.77 5.51 14.36
N LEU A 189 -8.88 5.07 14.94
CA LEU A 189 -9.00 4.80 16.37
C LEU A 189 -8.27 3.50 16.72
N LYS A 190 -7.63 3.45 17.89
CA LYS A 190 -6.91 2.26 18.36
C LYS A 190 -7.84 1.10 18.73
N ASP A 191 -8.99 1.42 19.31
CA ASP A 191 -9.93 0.45 19.87
C ASP A 191 -11.35 1.04 20.01
N GLY A 192 -12.29 0.16 20.31
CA GLY A 192 -13.67 0.49 20.66
C GLY A 192 -14.63 0.40 19.49
N TYR A 193 -15.91 0.64 19.78
CA TYR A 193 -16.97 0.61 18.77
C TYR A 193 -16.66 1.58 17.64
N GLY A 194 -16.66 1.07 16.41
CA GLY A 194 -16.43 1.89 15.25
C GLY A 194 -14.96 1.99 14.83
N ALA A 195 -14.04 1.48 15.64
CA ALA A 195 -12.60 1.64 15.42
C ALA A 195 -12.05 0.73 14.33
N GLU A 196 -12.76 -0.35 14.01
CA GLU A 196 -12.41 -1.31 12.98
C GLU A 196 -12.05 -0.59 11.67
N PRO A 197 -10.94 -0.97 11.01
CA PRO A 197 -10.56 -0.35 9.78
C PRO A 197 -11.54 -0.71 8.66
N VAL A 198 -11.80 0.25 7.77
CA VAL A 198 -12.50 -0.01 6.50
C VAL A 198 -11.71 -1.03 5.69
N CYS A 199 -12.43 -1.90 4.97
CA CYS A 199 -11.88 -3.15 4.46
C CYS A 199 -12.53 -3.58 3.15
N CYS A 200 -11.71 -4.09 2.21
CA CYS A 200 -12.13 -4.71 0.95
C CYS A 200 -11.67 -6.18 0.85
N GLY A 201 -12.45 -7.02 0.14
CA GLY A 201 -12.19 -8.46 -0.03
C GLY A 201 -13.13 -9.42 0.71
N GLN A 202 -12.77 -10.70 0.74
CA GLN A 202 -13.63 -11.83 1.14
C GLN A 202 -13.86 -11.97 2.66
N ASN A 203 -13.06 -11.32 3.51
CA ASN A 203 -13.21 -11.40 4.98
C ASN A 203 -13.60 -10.06 5.64
N CYS A 204 -14.10 -9.12 4.85
CA CYS A 204 -14.72 -7.90 5.37
C CYS A 204 -16.21 -8.13 5.58
N ARG A 205 -16.86 -7.39 6.48
CA ARG A 205 -18.32 -7.42 6.63
C ARG A 205 -18.87 -6.02 6.73
N THR A 206 -20.13 -5.86 6.35
CA THR A 206 -20.86 -4.63 6.63
C THR A 206 -20.99 -4.48 8.16
N GLY A 207 -20.44 -3.39 8.69
CA GLY A 207 -20.48 -3.08 10.12
C GLY A 207 -21.87 -2.66 10.58
N GLU A 208 -21.99 -2.23 11.83
CA GLU A 208 -23.19 -1.53 12.29
C GLU A 208 -23.24 -0.10 11.71
N CYS A 209 -22.08 0.56 11.59
CA CYS A 209 -21.95 1.87 10.98
C CYS A 209 -21.56 1.73 9.51
N ARG A 210 -22.54 1.90 8.61
CA ARG A 210 -22.43 1.43 7.22
C ARG A 210 -22.19 2.52 6.20
N ASP A 211 -22.16 3.78 6.62
CA ASP A 211 -22.24 4.92 5.71
C ASP A 211 -20.91 5.67 5.55
N ALA A 212 -19.80 5.20 6.13
CA ALA A 212 -18.58 6.01 6.24
C ALA A 212 -17.84 6.26 4.91
N VAL A 213 -17.88 5.33 3.96
CA VAL A 213 -17.25 5.48 2.64
C VAL A 213 -18.28 5.34 1.53
N TRP A 214 -18.99 4.21 1.52
CA TRP A 214 -20.08 3.94 0.59
C TRP A 214 -21.39 3.83 1.38
N PRO A 215 -22.43 4.60 1.03
CA PRO A 215 -23.71 4.59 1.75
C PRO A 215 -24.26 3.18 1.92
N GLN A 216 -24.61 2.81 3.16
CA GLN A 216 -25.11 1.49 3.58
C GLN A 216 -24.23 0.27 3.26
N GLN A 217 -23.09 0.46 2.60
CA GLN A 217 -22.25 -0.62 2.05
C GLN A 217 -20.81 -0.58 2.56
N THR A 218 -20.49 0.30 3.49
CA THR A 218 -19.13 0.34 4.05
C THR A 218 -18.84 -0.94 4.83
N ARG A 219 -17.79 -1.64 4.39
CA ARG A 219 -17.33 -2.88 5.01
C ARG A 219 -16.10 -2.62 5.88
N ILE A 220 -15.99 -3.40 6.95
CA ILE A 220 -14.91 -3.34 7.93
C ILE A 220 -14.24 -4.68 8.13
N SER A 221 -13.00 -4.63 8.60
CA SER A 221 -12.37 -5.81 9.17
C SER A 221 -13.05 -6.16 10.48
N VAL A 222 -13.40 -7.43 10.66
CA VAL A 222 -13.95 -7.93 11.92
C VAL A 222 -12.88 -7.98 13.03
N GLY A 223 -13.30 -8.18 14.27
CA GLY A 223 -12.45 -8.30 15.46
C GLY A 223 -12.39 -7.03 16.30
N LYS A 224 -13.10 -7.02 17.44
CA LYS A 224 -13.17 -5.88 18.37
C LYS A 224 -11.81 -5.52 19.02
N ALA A 225 -10.82 -6.39 18.88
CA ALA A 225 -9.50 -6.23 19.48
C ALA A 225 -8.55 -5.31 18.70
N GLN A 226 -8.89 -4.92 17.46
CA GLN A 226 -7.98 -4.17 16.58
C GLN A 226 -8.69 -3.05 15.85
N GLY A 227 -8.53 -1.83 16.36
CA GLY A 227 -8.88 -0.64 15.60
C GLY A 227 -7.79 -0.31 14.58
N CYS A 228 -8.13 0.52 13.59
CA CYS A 228 -7.21 1.07 12.59
C CYS A 228 -5.88 1.58 13.21
N GLY A 229 -5.95 2.16 14.40
CA GLY A 229 -4.81 2.73 15.12
C GLY A 229 -3.89 1.71 15.79
N ALA A 230 -4.25 0.43 15.79
CA ALA A 230 -3.54 -0.66 16.47
C ALA A 230 -3.83 -2.02 15.80
N VAL A 231 -3.36 -2.20 14.57
CA VAL A 231 -3.51 -3.42 13.77
C VAL A 231 -2.27 -4.31 13.84
N THR A 232 -2.48 -5.63 13.78
CA THR A 232 -1.41 -6.62 13.64
C THR A 232 -1.55 -7.32 12.28
N SER A 233 -0.44 -7.78 11.71
CA SER A 233 -0.44 -8.36 10.36
C SER A 233 -0.98 -9.80 10.29
N ASP A 234 -1.03 -10.54 11.39
CA ASP A 234 -1.60 -11.90 11.44
C ASP A 234 -3.07 -11.93 10.99
N ARG A 235 -3.79 -10.84 11.23
CA ARG A 235 -5.21 -10.69 10.90
C ARG A 235 -5.45 -9.62 9.86
N ASN A 236 -4.63 -8.59 9.79
CA ASN A 236 -4.84 -7.42 8.94
C ASN A 236 -3.60 -7.10 8.10
N GLY A 237 -2.84 -8.13 7.68
CA GLY A 237 -1.61 -7.98 6.89
C GLY A 237 -1.82 -7.45 5.47
N GLY A 238 -3.03 -7.56 4.91
CA GLY A 238 -3.37 -6.91 3.65
C GLY A 238 -3.73 -5.45 3.86
N VAL A 239 -3.07 -4.55 3.13
CA VAL A 239 -3.28 -3.11 3.16
C VAL A 239 -3.76 -2.63 1.80
N LEU A 240 -4.69 -1.68 1.79
CA LEU A 240 -5.07 -0.97 0.58
C LEU A 240 -4.06 0.14 0.30
N CYS A 241 -3.41 0.09 -0.86
CA CYS A 241 -2.49 1.10 -1.35
C CYS A 241 -3.15 1.91 -2.46
N CYS A 242 -3.19 3.23 -2.28
CA CYS A 242 -3.79 4.20 -3.18
C CYS A 242 -2.68 5.00 -3.84
N GLN A 243 -2.74 5.16 -5.16
CA GLN A 243 -1.76 5.93 -5.91
C GLN A 243 -1.87 7.39 -5.46
N ASP A 244 -0.76 8.03 -5.10
CA ASP A 244 -0.74 9.48 -4.99
C ASP A 244 -1.22 10.03 -6.34
N ALA A 245 -2.27 10.87 -6.37
CA ALA A 245 -2.62 11.58 -7.59
C ALA A 245 -1.31 12.16 -8.14
N GLU A 246 -0.99 11.94 -9.44
CA GLU A 246 0.24 12.45 -10.02
C GLU A 246 0.35 13.90 -9.58
N LYS A 247 1.25 14.17 -8.63
CA LYS A 247 1.52 15.54 -8.24
C LYS A 247 2.03 16.13 -9.55
N PRO A 248 1.36 17.13 -10.16
CA PRO A 248 1.93 17.79 -11.32
C PRO A 248 3.36 18.11 -10.92
N ALA A 249 4.33 17.65 -11.72
CA ALA A 249 5.73 17.91 -11.44
C ALA A 249 5.80 19.39 -11.06
N ALA A 250 6.33 19.70 -9.86
CA ALA A 250 6.48 21.09 -9.46
C ALA A 250 7.14 21.77 -10.66
N PRO A 251 6.53 22.83 -11.23
CA PRO A 251 7.07 23.44 -12.43
C PRO A 251 8.54 23.68 -12.15
N ALA A 252 9.39 23.13 -13.02
CA ALA A 252 10.84 23.30 -12.88
C ALA A 252 11.06 24.78 -12.58
N ILE A 253 11.80 25.10 -11.52
CA ILE A 253 12.19 26.48 -11.25
C ILE A 253 13.02 26.88 -12.47
N VAL A 254 12.36 27.50 -13.45
CA VAL A 254 13.04 28.14 -14.55
C VAL A 254 13.83 29.23 -13.87
N LYS A 255 15.17 29.12 -13.92
CA LYS A 255 16.02 30.21 -13.48
C LYS A 255 15.49 31.48 -14.15
N PRO A 256 15.37 32.61 -13.43
CA PRO A 256 14.90 33.86 -14.01
C PRO A 256 15.66 34.10 -15.31
N ILE A 257 14.93 34.18 -16.41
CA ILE A 257 15.47 34.61 -17.70
C ILE A 257 15.92 36.05 -17.44
N GLU A 258 17.23 36.31 -17.57
CA GLU A 258 17.75 37.68 -17.55
C GLU A 258 16.99 38.48 -18.61
N ALA A 259 16.38 39.58 -18.18
CA ALA A 259 15.54 40.41 -19.03
C ALA A 259 16.34 40.89 -20.25
N ALA A 260 15.95 40.43 -21.44
CA ALA A 260 16.39 41.04 -22.68
C ALA A 260 15.74 42.42 -22.83
N PRO A 261 16.47 43.42 -23.36
CA PRO A 261 16.03 44.80 -23.42
C PRO A 261 14.79 44.98 -24.29
N THR A 262 13.85 45.77 -23.77
CA THR A 262 12.61 46.19 -24.42
C THR A 262 12.90 46.95 -25.73
N GLY A 263 12.44 46.37 -26.84
CA GLY A 263 12.40 47.01 -28.15
C GLY A 263 11.08 46.71 -28.85
N THR A 264 10.20 47.71 -28.84
CA THR A 264 9.24 48.13 -29.88
C THR A 264 8.74 47.08 -30.88
N GLU A 265 7.44 46.77 -30.86
CA GLU A 265 6.41 47.27 -31.81
C GLU A 265 5.20 46.32 -31.78
N ALA A 266 4.00 46.86 -31.53
CA ALA A 266 2.74 46.13 -31.59
C ALA A 266 2.12 46.24 -32.99
N PRO A 267 1.45 45.19 -33.47
CA PRO A 267 0.26 45.42 -34.29
C PRO A 267 -0.97 44.64 -33.79
N SER A 268 -2.01 45.45 -33.53
CA SER A 268 -3.44 45.29 -33.76
C SER A 268 -3.99 43.93 -34.27
N GLU A 269 -4.87 43.36 -33.45
CA GLU A 269 -6.26 42.95 -33.75
C GLU A 269 -6.57 42.07 -34.97
N ALA A 270 -7.07 40.85 -34.70
CA ALA A 270 -8.24 40.27 -35.39
C ALA A 270 -8.82 39.09 -34.59
N ALA A 271 -10.11 39.17 -34.26
CA ALA A 271 -10.99 38.04 -33.95
C ALA A 271 -11.77 37.64 -35.24
N PRO A 272 -12.74 36.71 -35.21
CA PRO A 272 -12.86 35.37 -34.64
C PRO A 272 -13.23 34.33 -35.73
N THR A 273 -13.29 33.02 -35.44
CA THR A 273 -14.30 32.15 -36.09
C THR A 273 -14.60 30.87 -35.32
N GLU A 274 -15.87 30.71 -35.00
CA GLU A 274 -16.53 29.56 -34.38
C GLU A 274 -16.85 28.50 -35.45
N PRO A 275 -16.64 27.19 -35.22
CA PRO A 275 -16.99 26.15 -36.17
C PRO A 275 -18.49 25.79 -36.12
N PRO A 276 -19.13 25.51 -37.27
CA PRO A 276 -20.56 25.24 -37.35
C PRO A 276 -20.95 23.84 -36.83
N ALA A 277 -22.14 23.79 -36.22
CA ALA A 277 -22.79 22.59 -35.69
C ALA A 277 -23.22 21.59 -36.77
N GLU A 278 -23.06 20.30 -36.44
CA GLU A 278 -23.39 19.15 -37.26
C GLU A 278 -24.89 18.78 -37.13
N PRO A 279 -25.61 18.45 -38.22
CA PRO A 279 -27.04 18.14 -38.16
C PRO A 279 -27.35 16.68 -37.73
N ALA A 280 -28.43 16.53 -36.97
CA ALA A 280 -28.97 15.26 -36.48
C ALA A 280 -29.53 14.35 -37.60
N PRO A 281 -29.46 13.01 -37.46
CA PRO A 281 -30.01 12.07 -38.43
C PRO A 281 -31.54 11.90 -38.28
N ALA A 282 -32.21 11.79 -39.43
CA ALA A 282 -33.65 11.62 -39.58
C ALA A 282 -34.13 10.17 -39.38
N ASP A 283 -35.31 10.06 -38.78
CA ASP A 283 -36.12 8.85 -38.59
C ASP A 283 -36.44 8.12 -39.91
N LYS A 284 -36.40 6.78 -39.87
CA LYS A 284 -36.96 5.90 -40.91
C LYS A 284 -38.42 5.58 -40.61
N PRO A 285 -39.32 5.53 -41.61
CA PRO A 285 -40.68 5.02 -41.43
C PRO A 285 -40.71 3.49 -41.41
N ASN A 286 -41.64 2.95 -40.62
CA ASN A 286 -42.03 1.54 -40.59
C ASN A 286 -42.70 1.09 -41.89
N GLU A 287 -42.30 -0.09 -42.38
CA GLU A 287 -43.15 -1.08 -43.05
C GLU A 287 -42.84 -2.46 -42.46
#